data_AF-A0A5Q0EIG2-F1
#
_entry.id   AF-A0A5Q0EIG2-F1
#
_cell.length_a   1.000
_cell.length_b   1.000
_cell.length_c   1.000
_cell.angle_alpha   90.00
_cell.angle_beta   90.00
_cell.angle_gamma   90.00
#
_symmetry.space_group_name_H-M   'P 1'
#
loop_
_entity.id
_entity.type
_entity.pdbx_description
1 polymer ?
#
loop_
_entity_poly.entity_id
_entity_poly.type
_entity_poly.pdbx_seq_one_letter_code
_entity_poly.pdbx_strand_id
1 'polypeptide(L)' 'MTALTVRLPNSVHAKIRELAARDEISVNQFIASAAAEKLASMLTLDYLRQEATLGRREDFERYLNAVPDVPDEADKL' A
#
# COMPACT_ATOMS: atom_id res chain seq x y z
N MET A 1 1.33 23.74 2.79
CA MET A 1 0.59 23.01 1.74
C MET A 1 0.62 23.83 0.47
N THR A 2 0.87 23.21 -0.67
CA THR A 2 0.74 23.87 -1.99
C THR A 2 -0.70 23.69 -2.48
N ALA A 3 -1.23 24.68 -3.19
CA ALA A 3 -2.57 24.60 -3.77
C ALA A 3 -2.48 23.98 -5.17
N LEU A 4 -3.33 22.99 -5.44
CA LEU A 4 -3.49 22.37 -6.76
C LEU A 4 -4.95 22.52 -7.21
N THR A 5 -5.17 23.04 -8.41
CA THR A 5 -6.50 23.11 -9.02
C THR A 5 -6.61 22.07 -10.13
N VAL A 6 -7.60 21.18 -10.01
CA VAL A 6 -7.88 20.13 -11.00
C VAL A 6 -9.35 20.18 -11.42
N ARG A 7 -9.62 19.79 -12.67
CA ARG A 7 -10.99 19.61 -13.16
C ARG A 7 -11.35 18.14 -13.11
N LEU A 8 -12.51 17.83 -12.54
CA LEU A 8 -13.02 16.47 -12.43
C LEU A 8 -14.36 16.37 -13.16
N PRO A 9 -14.71 15.19 -13.73
CA PRO A 9 -16.06 14.95 -14.23
C PRO A 9 -17.11 15.19 -13.12
N ASN A 10 -18.27 15.73 -13.49
CA ASN A 10 -19.33 16.07 -12.55
C ASN A 10 -19.76 14.88 -11.67
N SER A 11 -19.85 13.69 -12.28
CA SER A 11 -20.20 12.45 -11.57
C SER A 11 -19.18 12.08 -10.49
N VAL A 12 -17.89 12.23 -10.78
CA VAL A 12 -16.79 11.94 -9.84
C VAL A 12 -16.82 12.93 -8.69
N HIS A 13 -16.94 14.23 -8.99
CA HIS A 13 -17.00 15.27 -7.97
C HIS A 13 -18.22 15.11 -7.04
N ALA A 14 -19.39 14.75 -7.59
CA ALA A 14 -20.58 14.46 -6.79
C ALA A 14 -20.34 13.29 -5.82
N LYS A 15 -19.72 12.21 -6.29
CA LYS A 15 -19.42 11.04 -5.45
C LYS A 15 -18.40 11.32 -4.36
N ILE A 16 -17.35 12.09 -4.67
CA ILE A 16 -16.36 12.55 -3.68
C ILE A 16 -17.05 13.37 -2.59
N ARG A 17 -17.97 14.28 -2.95
CA ARG A 17 -18.71 15.08 -1.98
C ARG A 17 -19.58 14.23 -1.06
N GLU A 18 -20.28 13.24 -1.60
CA GLU A 18 -21.09 12.28 -0.84
C GLU A 18 -20.24 11.52 0.20
N LEU A 19 -19.10 10.97 -0.23
CA LEU A 19 -18.21 10.20 0.63
C LEU A 19 -17.52 11.07 1.68
N ALA A 20 -17.02 12.25 1.28
CA ALA A 20 -16.41 13.19 2.22
C ALA A 20 -17.39 13.65 3.31
N ALA A 21 -18.66 13.88 2.94
CA ALA A 21 -19.71 14.21 3.91
C ALA A 21 -20.01 13.06 4.88
N ARG A 22 -20.02 11.81 4.39
CA ARG A 22 -20.20 10.61 5.22
C ARG A 22 -19.10 10.47 6.27
N ASP A 23 -17.87 10.80 5.90
CA ASP A 23 -16.69 10.66 6.76
C ASP A 23 -16.37 11.96 7.53
N GLU A 24 -17.26 12.96 7.47
CA GLU A 24 -17.13 14.27 8.15
C GLU A 24 -15.81 15.02 7.82
N ILE A 25 -15.32 14.88 6.59
CA ILE A 25 -14.12 15.57 6.09
C ILE A 25 -14.43 16.49 4.91
N SER A 26 -13.55 17.43 4.64
CA SER A 26 -13.65 18.27 3.44
C SER A 26 -13.31 17.48 2.16
N VAL A 27 -13.86 17.91 1.03
CA VAL A 27 -13.48 17.39 -0.31
C VAL A 27 -11.97 17.47 -0.54
N ASN A 28 -11.32 18.54 -0.09
CA ASN A 28 -9.88 18.70 -0.24
C ASN A 28 -9.09 17.67 0.57
N GLN A 29 -9.53 17.38 1.79
CA GLN A 29 -8.91 16.32 2.62
C GLN A 29 -9.11 14.94 1.98
N PHE A 30 -10.31 14.66 1.45
CA PHE A 30 -10.59 13.42 0.73
C PHE A 30 -9.68 13.26 -0.49
N ILE A 31 -9.52 14.30 -1.32
CA ILE A 31 -8.65 14.24 -2.50
C ILE A 31 -7.19 14.06 -2.10
N ALA A 32 -6.74 14.75 -1.05
CA ALA A 32 -5.38 14.64 -0.56
C ALA A 32 -5.08 13.24 0.00
N SER A 33 -6.00 12.63 0.76
CA SER A 33 -5.83 11.28 1.29
C SER A 33 -5.84 10.24 0.16
N ALA A 34 -6.76 10.34 -0.80
CA ALA A 34 -6.81 9.45 -1.96
C ALA A 34 -5.52 9.53 -2.80
N ALA A 35 -4.96 10.73 -2.99
CA ALA A 35 -3.68 10.91 -3.67
C ALA A 35 -2.52 10.28 -2.89
N ALA A 36 -2.50 10.47 -1.57
CA ALA A 36 -1.48 9.86 -0.70
C ALA A 36 -1.55 8.32 -0.72
N GLU A 37 -2.74 7.75 -0.67
CA GLU A 37 -2.96 6.30 -0.74
C GLU A 37 -2.51 5.72 -2.08
N LYS A 38 -2.84 6.40 -3.19
CA LYS A 38 -2.39 5.99 -4.52
C LYS A 38 -0.87 6.03 -4.64
N LEU A 39 -0.24 7.09 -4.13
CA LEU A 39 1.22 7.20 -4.09
C LEU A 39 1.85 6.10 -3.24
N ALA A 40 1.35 5.85 -2.03
CA ALA A 40 1.84 4.79 -1.17
C ALA A 40 1.78 3.42 -1.86
N SER A 41 0.68 3.13 -2.55
CA SER A 41 0.50 1.89 -3.32
C SER A 41 1.51 1.77 -4.46
N MET A 42 1.76 2.85 -5.22
CA MET A 42 2.70 2.85 -6.33
C MET A 42 4.15 2.71 -5.85
N LEU A 43 4.55 3.50 -4.85
CA LEU A 43 5.90 3.48 -4.30
C LEU A 43 6.23 2.14 -3.65
N THR A 44 5.27 1.52 -2.94
CA THR A 44 5.46 0.19 -2.33
C THR A 44 5.66 -0.87 -3.42
N LEU A 45 4.88 -0.82 -4.49
CA LEU A 45 5.03 -1.76 -5.60
C LEU A 45 6.39 -1.63 -6.28
N ASP A 46 6.85 -0.39 -6.51
CA ASP A 46 8.15 -0.14 -7.13
C ASP A 46 9.30 -0.59 -6.22
N TYR A 47 9.21 -0.34 -4.91
CA TYR A 47 10.15 -0.85 -3.93
C TYR A 47 10.24 -2.38 -3.96
N LEU A 48 9.11 -3.09 -3.89
CA LEU A 48 9.08 -4.55 -3.92
C LEU A 48 9.66 -5.12 -5.23
N ARG A 49 9.39 -4.46 -6.36
CA ARG A 49 9.99 -4.85 -7.65
C ARG A 49 11.50 -4.68 -7.65
N GLN A 50 12.00 -3.56 -7.12
CA GLN A 50 13.43 -3.31 -7.03
C GLN A 50 14.11 -4.37 -6.15
N GLU A 51 13.59 -4.62 -4.94
CA GLU A 51 14.13 -5.64 -4.04
C GLU A 51 14.08 -7.04 -4.66
N ALA A 52 13.01 -7.38 -5.38
CA ALA A 52 12.88 -8.66 -6.08
C ALA A 52 13.99 -8.88 -7.13
N THR A 53 14.52 -7.82 -7.76
CA THR A 53 15.64 -7.96 -8.71
C THR A 53 16.97 -8.34 -8.03
N LEU A 54 17.10 -8.03 -6.74
CA LEU A 54 18.29 -8.35 -5.96
C LEU A 54 18.22 -9.76 -5.35
N GLY A 55 17.00 -10.30 -5.23
CA GLY A 55 16.75 -11.63 -4.67
C GLY A 55 17.23 -12.75 -5.59
N ARG A 56 17.92 -13.73 -5.02
CA ARG A 56 18.21 -15.01 -5.68
C ARG A 56 17.44 -16.12 -4.99
N ARG A 57 16.56 -16.80 -5.74
CA ARG A 57 15.72 -17.88 -5.22
C ARG A 57 16.54 -18.99 -4.55
N GLU A 58 17.67 -19.35 -5.14
CA GLU A 58 18.59 -20.38 -4.62
C GLU A 58 19.17 -20.01 -3.25
N ASP A 59 19.52 -18.75 -3.02
CA ASP A 59 20.02 -18.29 -1.72
C ASP A 59 18.94 -18.37 -0.65
N PHE A 60 17.70 -18.01 -1.03
CA PHE A 60 16.54 -18.09 -0.15
C PHE A 60 16.22 -19.55 0.22
N GLU A 61 16.21 -20.46 -0.75
CA GLU A 61 16.01 -21.91 -0.51
C GLU A 61 17.12 -22.50 0.36
N ARG A 62 18.38 -22.14 0.08
CA ARG A 62 19.52 -22.57 0.91
C ARG A 62 19.36 -22.12 2.36
N TYR A 63 18.92 -20.87 2.59
CA TYR A 63 18.67 -20.37 3.93
C TYR A 63 17.54 -21.13 4.62
N LEU A 64 16.40 -21.36 3.95
CA LEU A 64 15.28 -22.11 4.52
C LEU A 64 15.66 -23.56 4.85
N ASN A 65 16.43 -24.23 4.00
CA ASN A 65 16.89 -25.60 4.23
C ASN A 65 17.89 -25.72 5.39
N ALA A 66 18.46 -24.61 5.89
CA ALA A 66 19.33 -24.63 7.06
C ALA A 66 18.53 -24.68 8.38
N VAL A 67 17.21 -24.46 8.34
CA VAL A 67 16.34 -24.60 9.51
C VAL A 67 16.04 -26.09 9.72
N PRO A 68 16.34 -26.66 10.91
CA PRO A 68 16.01 -28.05 11.21
C PRO A 68 14.50 -28.29 11.18
N ASP A 69 14.07 -29.37 10.53
CA ASP A 69 12.68 -29.82 10.49
C ASP A 69 12.33 -30.57 11.79
N VAL A 70 12.20 -29.81 12.89
CA VAL A 70 11.84 -30.31 14.21
C VAL A 70 10.67 -29.50 14.76
N PRO A 71 9.79 -30.11 15.60
CA PRO A 71 8.70 -29.38 16.23
C PRO A 71 9.21 -28.18 17.02
N ASP A 72 8.53 -27.04 16.90
CA ASP A 72 8.81 -25.92 17.80
C ASP A 72 8.47 -26.35 19.23
N GLU A 73 9.38 -26.06 20.17
CA GLU A 73 9.15 -26.30 21.59
C GLU A 73 7.94 -25.50 22.09
N ALA A 74 7.62 -24.37 21.46
CA ALA A 74 6.42 -23.58 21.76
C ALA A 74 5.11 -24.20 21.26
N ASP A 75 5.17 -25.12 20.29
CA ASP A 75 3.99 -25.82 19.72
C ASP A 75 3.64 -27.12 20.48
N LYS A 76 4.45 -27.51 21.47
CA LYS A 76 4.18 -28.68 22.33
C LYS A 76 3.20 -28.30 23.45
N LEU A 77 1.91 -28.20 23.11
CA LEU A 77 0.80 -28.16 24.07
C LEU A 77 0.25 -29.57 24.38
#